data_AF-A0A969EL69-F1
#
_entry.id   AF-A0A969EL69-F1
#
_cell.length_a   1.000
_cell.length_b   1.000
_cell.length_c   1.000
_cell.angle_alpha   90.00
_cell.angle_beta   90.00
_cell.angle_gamma   90.00
#
_symmetry.space_group_name_H-M   'P 1'
#
loop_
_entity.id
_entity.type
_entity.pdbx_description
1 polymer ?
#
loop_
_entity_poly.entity_id
_entity_poly.type
_entity_poly.pdbx_seq_one_letter_code
_entity_poly.pdbx_strand_id
1 'polypeptide(L)'
;MDINTPTWVHNAVFYQIFPDRFARSDRTPHPRGIQFKPWGSDPAEQGYQGGDLYGIVEKLDYIQDLGITALYLNPIFSSASNHRYHAFDYMTVDPLLGGQAALRELLDQAHARKIRVVLDFVPNHASRGFWPFHHILENGGNSPYIDWFYVEKFPLRPYNSTKRRPPNYAAWWDNPALPKINVQNPGARAYLMGVAKHWLEFGIDGWRVDVVEEITDDSFWQELRQLVKTTYPEAYLVAEIWHEAKHWLKGDMF
;
A
#
# COMPACT_ATOMS: atom_id res chain seq x y z
N MET A 1 18.64 -8.18 -21.59
CA MET A 1 18.59 -6.89 -20.88
C MET A 1 19.56 -6.96 -19.72
N ASP A 2 20.30 -5.90 -19.46
CA ASP A 2 21.17 -5.84 -18.29
C ASP A 2 20.32 -5.60 -17.04
N ILE A 3 20.49 -6.43 -16.02
CA ILE A 3 19.80 -6.29 -14.75
C ILE A 3 20.55 -5.22 -13.95
N ASN A 4 19.94 -4.04 -13.83
CA ASN A 4 20.46 -2.95 -13.01
C ASN A 4 19.57 -2.75 -11.77
N THR A 5 20.20 -2.76 -10.59
CA THR A 5 19.55 -2.55 -9.30
C THR A 5 20.20 -1.37 -8.58
N PRO A 6 19.46 -0.58 -7.79
CA PRO A 6 20.04 0.54 -7.06
C PRO A 6 21.16 0.07 -6.15
N THR A 7 22.35 0.64 -6.31
CA THR A 7 23.57 0.18 -5.63
C THR A 7 23.49 0.29 -4.10
N TRP A 8 22.70 1.25 -3.60
CA TRP A 8 22.51 1.44 -2.16
C TRP A 8 21.86 0.23 -1.49
N VAL A 9 21.03 -0.53 -2.22
CA VAL A 9 20.32 -1.71 -1.69
C VAL A 9 21.28 -2.85 -1.36
N HIS A 10 22.42 -2.94 -2.05
CA HIS A 10 23.40 -4.03 -1.86
C HIS A 10 24.02 -4.04 -0.46
N ASN A 11 24.02 -2.88 0.21
CA ASN A 11 24.53 -2.72 1.57
C ASN A 11 23.43 -2.26 2.55
N ALA A 12 22.16 -2.34 2.12
CA ALA A 12 21.03 -1.92 2.94
C ALA A 12 20.68 -2.98 3.98
N VAL A 13 20.33 -2.53 5.19
CA VAL A 13 19.71 -3.34 6.23
C VAL A 13 18.31 -2.80 6.42
N PHE A 14 17.32 -3.59 6.01
CA PHE A 14 15.91 -3.22 6.08
C PHE A 14 15.33 -3.50 7.47
N TYR A 15 14.47 -2.60 7.94
CA TYR A 15 13.63 -2.77 9.11
C TYR A 15 12.16 -2.58 8.72
N GLN A 16 11.38 -3.66 8.82
CA GLN A 16 9.95 -3.62 8.52
C GLN A 16 9.17 -3.05 9.72
N ILE A 17 8.29 -2.09 9.46
CA ILE A 17 7.45 -1.47 10.48
C ILE A 17 5.98 -1.67 10.12
N PHE A 18 5.22 -2.18 11.09
CA PHE A 18 3.76 -2.16 11.10
C PHE A 18 3.28 -0.93 11.89
N PRO A 19 2.85 0.17 11.25
CA PRO A 19 2.75 1.49 11.89
C PRO A 19 1.83 1.53 13.13
N ASP A 20 0.66 0.89 13.07
CA ASP A 20 -0.33 0.89 14.18
C ASP A 20 0.21 0.28 15.48
N ARG A 21 1.35 -0.44 15.44
CA ARG A 21 1.92 -1.19 16.58
C ARG A 21 3.35 -0.81 16.94
N PHE A 22 3.96 0.14 16.24
CA PHE A 22 5.37 0.45 16.46
C PHE A 22 5.60 1.44 17.61
N ALA A 23 5.04 2.64 17.50
CA ALA A 23 5.11 3.66 18.53
C ALA A 23 3.94 4.64 18.39
N ARG A 24 3.44 5.14 19.53
CA ARG A 24 2.44 6.23 19.60
C ARG A 24 3.14 7.56 19.78
N SER A 25 2.62 8.61 19.16
CA SER A 25 3.01 9.98 19.45
C SER A 25 1.80 10.80 19.92
N ASP A 26 2.00 11.66 20.91
CA ASP A 26 0.99 12.64 21.32
C ASP A 26 0.80 13.76 20.29
N ARG A 27 1.61 13.78 19.22
CA ARG A 27 1.57 14.78 18.15
C ARG A 27 0.47 14.53 17.13
N THR A 28 -0.04 13.31 17.04
CA THR A 28 -1.09 12.95 16.08
C THR A 28 -2.45 13.46 16.59
N PRO A 29 -3.09 14.42 15.89
CA PRO A 29 -4.37 14.94 16.34
C PRO A 29 -5.47 13.92 16.07
N HIS A 30 -6.07 13.39 17.13
CA HIS A 30 -7.27 12.57 17.02
C HIS A 30 -8.52 13.37 17.41
N PRO A 31 -9.63 13.27 16.66
CA PRO A 31 -10.93 13.77 17.09
C PRO A 31 -11.27 13.32 18.52
N ARG A 32 -11.90 14.21 19.29
CA ARG A 32 -12.35 13.89 20.66
C ARG A 32 -13.27 12.67 20.63
N GLY A 33 -12.99 11.71 21.52
CA GLY A 33 -13.82 10.51 21.67
C GLY A 33 -13.37 9.31 20.84
N ILE A 34 -12.31 9.42 20.02
CA ILE A 34 -11.67 8.22 19.45
C ILE A 34 -11.06 7.38 20.58
N GLN A 35 -11.30 6.07 20.52
CA GLN A 35 -10.77 5.10 21.48
C GLN A 35 -9.88 4.09 20.76
N PHE A 36 -8.67 3.93 21.27
CA PHE A 36 -7.76 2.87 20.87
C PHE A 36 -7.82 1.73 21.87
N LYS A 37 -7.44 0.54 21.40
CA LYS A 37 -7.13 -0.57 22.30
C LYS A 37 -5.98 -0.18 23.24
N PRO A 38 -5.89 -0.77 24.45
CA PRO A 38 -4.71 -0.63 25.29
C PRO A 38 -3.43 -0.96 24.52
N TRP A 39 -2.36 -0.18 24.72
CA TRP A 39 -1.09 -0.44 24.06
C TRP A 39 -0.52 -1.78 24.54
N GLY A 40 -0.05 -2.62 23.61
CA GLY A 40 0.45 -3.95 23.94
C GLY A 40 -0.64 -5.01 24.16
N SER A 41 -1.91 -4.69 23.90
CA SER A 41 -2.97 -5.71 23.87
C SER A 41 -2.70 -6.75 22.78
N ASP A 42 -3.21 -7.97 22.94
CA ASP A 42 -3.07 -9.02 21.94
C ASP A 42 -3.60 -8.57 20.56
N PRO A 43 -2.89 -8.89 19.47
CA PRO A 43 -3.34 -8.57 18.13
C PRO A 43 -4.66 -9.29 17.84
N ALA A 44 -5.60 -8.56 17.24
CA ALA A 44 -6.82 -9.12 16.69
C ALA A 44 -7.07 -8.52 15.30
N GLU A 45 -7.94 -9.16 14.53
CA GLU A 45 -8.31 -8.70 13.19
C GLU A 45 -8.80 -7.24 13.20
N GLN A 46 -9.64 -6.87 14.16
CA GLN A 46 -10.12 -5.50 14.32
C GLN A 46 -9.50 -4.79 15.53
N GLY A 47 -9.54 -3.46 15.49
CA GLY A 47 -9.09 -2.57 16.54
C GLY A 47 -7.70 -2.00 16.27
N TYR A 48 -7.54 -0.75 16.68
CA TYR A 48 -6.35 0.05 16.46
C TYR A 48 -5.64 0.24 17.80
N GLN A 49 -4.32 0.11 17.78
CA GLN A 49 -3.50 0.50 18.93
C GLN A 49 -2.93 1.90 18.75
N GLY A 50 -3.20 2.62 17.66
CA GLY A 50 -2.90 4.06 17.57
C GLY A 50 -1.42 4.37 17.45
N GLY A 51 -0.60 3.41 16.99
CA GLY A 51 0.73 3.75 16.52
C GLY A 51 0.66 4.57 15.22
N ASP A 52 1.60 5.48 15.02
CA ASP A 52 1.54 6.51 13.98
C ASP A 52 2.93 6.87 13.41
N LEU A 53 2.98 7.69 12.36
CA LEU A 53 4.25 8.06 11.70
C LEU A 53 5.10 9.01 12.55
N TYR A 54 4.50 9.85 13.40
CA TYR A 54 5.27 10.68 14.33
C TYR A 54 5.97 9.84 15.40
N GLY A 55 5.35 8.75 15.84
CA GLY A 55 5.95 7.76 16.73
C GLY A 55 7.15 7.07 16.06
N ILE A 56 7.09 6.82 14.74
CA ILE A 56 8.26 6.34 13.99
C ILE A 56 9.36 7.41 14.00
N VAL A 57 9.04 8.68 13.73
CA VAL A 57 10.00 9.80 13.79
C VAL A 57 10.70 9.86 15.15
N GLU A 58 9.96 9.77 16.24
CA GLU A 58 10.48 9.78 17.62
C GLU A 58 11.36 8.57 17.96
N LYS A 59 11.34 7.52 17.15
CA LYS A 59 12.16 6.31 17.30
C LYS A 59 13.28 6.21 16.26
N LEU A 60 13.47 7.21 15.40
CA LEU A 60 14.54 7.18 14.39
C LEU A 60 15.94 7.13 15.00
N ASP A 61 16.16 7.69 16.19
CA ASP A 61 17.45 7.58 16.87
C ASP A 61 17.73 6.12 17.30
N TYR A 62 16.72 5.42 17.84
CA TYR A 62 16.81 3.98 18.13
C TYR A 62 17.09 3.16 16.86
N ILE A 63 16.40 3.46 15.76
CA ILE A 63 16.57 2.78 14.47
C ILE A 63 17.99 3.02 13.92
N GLN A 64 18.50 4.25 14.03
CA GLN A 64 19.85 4.60 13.61
C GLN A 64 20.91 3.90 14.46
N ASP A 65 20.75 3.88 15.78
CA ASP A 65 21.66 3.20 16.72
C ASP A 65 21.74 1.69 16.46
N LEU A 66 20.64 1.08 16.02
CA LEU A 66 20.60 -0.33 15.61
C LEU A 66 21.38 -0.60 14.31
N GLY A 67 21.73 0.44 13.53
CA GLY A 67 22.47 0.34 12.26
C GLY A 67 21.57 0.13 11.04
N ILE A 68 20.27 0.40 11.15
CA ILE A 68 19.32 0.28 10.04
C ILE A 68 19.54 1.40 9.01
N THR A 69 19.46 1.05 7.73
CA THR A 69 19.66 1.99 6.61
C THR A 69 18.47 2.08 5.67
N ALA A 70 17.45 1.25 5.85
CA ALA A 70 16.19 1.34 5.12
C ALA A 70 14.99 0.92 5.98
N LEU A 71 13.90 1.65 5.87
CA LEU A 71 12.59 1.30 6.42
C LEU A 71 11.72 0.74 5.32
N TYR A 72 11.00 -0.32 5.63
CA TYR A 72 9.85 -0.78 4.85
C TYR A 72 8.60 -0.63 5.71
N LEU A 73 7.67 0.23 5.28
CA LEU A 73 6.39 0.40 5.97
C LEU A 73 5.34 -0.48 5.30
N ASN A 74 4.62 -1.28 6.09
CA ASN A 74 3.30 -1.81 5.68
C ASN A 74 2.38 -0.65 5.23
N PRO A 75 1.25 -0.92 4.54
CA PRO A 75 0.45 0.13 3.92
C PRO A 75 0.10 1.26 4.89
N ILE A 76 0.25 2.50 4.43
CA ILE A 76 -0.01 3.72 5.22
C ILE A 76 -1.16 4.56 4.68
N PHE A 77 -1.70 4.18 3.53
CA PHE A 77 -2.78 4.93 2.89
C PHE A 77 -4.09 4.73 3.65
N SER A 78 -4.99 5.70 3.48
CA SER A 78 -6.30 5.74 4.12
C SER A 78 -7.02 4.41 3.92
N SER A 79 -7.46 3.79 5.02
CA SER A 79 -7.99 2.44 5.01
C SER A 79 -9.04 2.21 6.10
N ALA A 80 -9.92 1.25 5.84
CA ALA A 80 -10.91 0.77 6.81
C ALA A 80 -10.38 -0.38 7.71
N SER A 81 -9.07 -0.66 7.73
CA SER A 81 -8.48 -1.70 8.58
C SER A 81 -7.18 -1.25 9.26
N ASN A 82 -6.78 -1.96 10.34
CA ASN A 82 -5.55 -1.65 11.08
C ASN A 82 -4.28 -1.99 10.29
N HIS A 83 -4.36 -2.99 9.40
CA HIS A 83 -3.28 -3.43 8.51
C HIS A 83 -3.22 -2.67 7.18
N ARG A 84 -4.27 -1.91 6.87
CA ARG A 84 -4.34 -0.96 5.75
C ARG A 84 -4.31 -1.51 4.32
N TYR A 85 -4.20 -2.81 4.12
CA TYR A 85 -4.43 -3.46 2.82
C TYR A 85 -5.86 -3.26 2.28
N HIS A 86 -6.81 -2.80 3.11
CA HIS A 86 -8.12 -2.36 2.66
C HIS A 86 -8.06 -0.88 2.24
N ALA A 87 -7.30 -0.55 1.19
CA ALA A 87 -7.14 0.84 0.75
C ALA A 87 -8.50 1.48 0.39
N PHE A 88 -8.84 2.59 1.05
CA PHE A 88 -10.00 3.43 0.78
C PHE A 88 -9.66 4.59 -0.16
N ASP A 89 -8.46 5.14 -0.02
CA ASP A 89 -7.90 6.15 -0.90
C ASP A 89 -6.38 6.01 -0.91
N TYR A 90 -5.81 5.84 -2.11
CA TYR A 90 -4.37 5.67 -2.32
C TYR A 90 -3.60 7.00 -2.35
N MET A 91 -4.29 8.13 -2.49
CA MET A 91 -3.69 9.47 -2.59
C MET A 91 -3.60 10.18 -1.24
N THR A 92 -4.09 9.55 -0.18
CA THR A 92 -4.12 10.13 1.16
C THR A 92 -3.48 9.17 2.16
N VAL A 93 -2.48 9.63 2.92
CA VAL A 93 -1.98 8.93 4.11
C VAL A 93 -3.07 8.92 5.17
N ASP A 94 -3.30 7.77 5.81
CA ASP A 94 -4.35 7.59 6.82
C ASP A 94 -4.25 8.67 7.92
N PRO A 95 -5.33 9.42 8.19
CA PRO A 95 -5.36 10.41 9.28
C PRO A 95 -5.01 9.83 10.66
N LEU A 96 -5.31 8.55 10.92
CA LEU A 96 -4.91 7.88 12.16
C LEU A 96 -3.40 7.71 12.30
N LEU A 97 -2.64 7.84 11.21
CA LEU A 97 -1.18 7.81 11.19
C LEU A 97 -0.54 9.22 11.18
N GLY A 98 -1.35 10.29 11.22
CA GLY A 98 -0.88 11.68 11.16
C GLY A 98 -0.91 12.31 9.77
N GLY A 99 -1.35 11.57 8.75
CA GLY A 99 -1.52 12.09 7.39
C GLY A 99 -0.20 12.47 6.70
N GLN A 100 -0.33 13.23 5.60
CA GLN A 100 0.81 13.56 4.73
C GLN A 100 1.89 14.40 5.44
N ALA A 101 1.50 15.23 6.42
CA ALA A 101 2.44 16.03 7.19
C ALA A 101 3.39 15.15 8.01
N ALA A 102 2.87 14.07 8.61
CA ALA A 102 3.68 13.12 9.35
C ALA A 102 4.59 12.31 8.42
N LEU A 103 4.12 11.94 7.23
CA LEU A 103 4.97 11.28 6.22
C LEU A 103 6.11 12.19 5.75
N ARG A 104 5.84 13.48 5.46
CA ARG A 104 6.88 14.44 5.07
C ARG A 104 7.99 14.51 6.10
N GLU A 105 7.62 14.66 7.37
CA GLU A 105 8.59 14.72 8.46
C GLU A 105 9.36 13.41 8.63
N LEU A 106 8.70 12.26 8.51
CA LEU A 106 9.37 10.96 8.52
C LEU A 106 10.42 10.85 7.43
N LEU A 107 10.10 11.24 6.20
CA LEU A 107 11.04 11.23 5.09
C LEU A 107 12.22 12.17 5.35
N ASP A 108 11.95 13.42 5.75
CA ASP A 108 13.01 14.40 6.04
C ASP A 108 13.97 13.92 7.13
N GLN A 109 13.42 13.39 8.23
CA GLN A 109 14.20 12.93 9.38
C GLN A 109 14.94 11.61 9.10
N ALA A 110 14.34 10.71 8.34
CA ALA A 110 15.00 9.47 7.91
C ALA A 110 16.15 9.78 6.94
N HIS A 111 15.91 10.62 5.93
CA HIS A 111 16.92 10.99 4.94
C HIS A 111 18.09 11.76 5.56
N ALA A 112 17.84 12.65 6.53
CA ALA A 112 18.90 13.31 7.31
C ALA A 112 19.81 12.31 8.03
N ARG A 113 19.28 11.14 8.38
CA ARG A 113 20.01 10.01 9.00
C ARG A 113 20.55 9.00 7.99
N LYS A 114 20.40 9.27 6.68
CA LYS A 114 20.73 8.36 5.57
C LYS A 114 19.93 7.04 5.61
N ILE A 115 18.73 7.09 6.14
CA ILE A 115 17.78 5.98 6.18
C ILE A 115 16.79 6.17 5.02
N ARG A 116 16.71 5.18 4.13
CA ARG A 116 15.75 5.14 3.01
C ARG A 116 14.37 4.70 3.49
N VAL A 117 13.30 5.09 2.81
CA VAL A 117 11.92 4.70 3.15
C VAL A 117 11.22 4.13 1.93
N VAL A 118 10.84 2.86 2.02
CA VAL A 118 10.06 2.11 1.01
C VAL A 118 8.64 1.93 1.53
N LEU A 119 7.65 2.23 0.69
CA LEU A 119 6.23 2.05 1.03
C LEU A 119 5.65 0.81 0.35
N ASP A 120 4.54 0.32 0.91
CA ASP A 120 3.75 -0.77 0.33
C ASP A 120 2.74 -0.25 -0.71
N PHE A 121 2.73 -0.86 -1.89
CA PHE A 121 1.82 -0.58 -3.00
C PHE A 121 0.93 -1.79 -3.26
N VAL A 122 -0.39 -1.57 -3.20
CA VAL A 122 -1.41 -2.64 -3.31
C VAL A 122 -2.26 -2.43 -4.58
N PRO A 123 -1.76 -2.79 -5.78
CA PRO A 123 -2.49 -2.57 -7.04
C PRO A 123 -3.50 -3.68 -7.37
N ASN A 124 -3.38 -4.87 -6.77
CA ASN A 124 -4.20 -6.03 -7.11
C ASN A 124 -5.67 -5.87 -6.71
N HIS A 125 -5.92 -5.27 -5.54
CA HIS A 125 -7.25 -5.10 -4.97
C HIS A 125 -7.32 -3.82 -4.13
N ALA A 126 -8.54 -3.36 -3.85
CA ALA A 126 -8.79 -2.25 -2.94
C ALA A 126 -9.90 -2.60 -1.95
N SER A 127 -10.16 -1.74 -0.96
CA SER A 127 -11.34 -1.90 -0.08
C SER A 127 -12.64 -1.80 -0.88
N ARG A 128 -13.69 -2.47 -0.42
CA ARG A 128 -15.08 -2.16 -0.80
C ARG A 128 -15.50 -0.70 -0.55
N GLY A 129 -14.73 0.04 0.26
CA GLY A 129 -14.90 1.49 0.45
C GLY A 129 -14.14 2.35 -0.56
N PHE A 130 -13.21 1.79 -1.36
CA PHE A 130 -12.48 2.55 -2.36
C PHE A 130 -13.44 3.27 -3.29
N TRP A 131 -13.24 4.57 -3.46
CA TRP A 131 -14.26 5.46 -4.03
C TRP A 131 -14.84 5.00 -5.39
N PRO A 132 -14.11 4.38 -6.34
CA PRO A 132 -14.71 3.86 -7.58
C PRO A 132 -15.60 2.64 -7.32
N PHE A 133 -15.20 1.75 -6.40
CA PHE A 133 -16.02 0.58 -6.05
C PHE A 133 -17.25 1.01 -5.25
N HIS A 134 -17.08 1.91 -4.28
CA HIS A 134 -18.18 2.49 -3.53
C HIS A 134 -19.18 3.19 -4.47
N HIS A 135 -18.71 3.88 -5.50
CA HIS A 135 -19.58 4.46 -6.53
C HIS A 135 -20.44 3.40 -7.25
N ILE A 136 -19.92 2.19 -7.50
CA ILE A 136 -20.71 1.06 -8.04
C ILE A 136 -21.73 0.55 -7.01
N LEU A 137 -21.39 0.53 -5.72
CA LEU A 137 -22.32 0.14 -4.66
C LEU A 137 -23.54 1.07 -4.60
N GLU A 138 -23.34 2.37 -4.79
CA GLU A 138 -24.41 3.37 -4.78
C GLU A 138 -25.20 3.44 -6.10
N ASN A 139 -24.53 3.28 -7.25
CA ASN A 139 -25.15 3.51 -8.58
C ASN A 139 -25.49 2.22 -9.34
N GLY A 140 -25.08 1.05 -8.82
CA GLY A 140 -25.25 -0.24 -9.49
C GLY A 140 -24.68 -0.24 -10.91
N GLY A 141 -25.46 -0.81 -11.84
CA GLY A 141 -25.10 -0.95 -13.26
C GLY A 141 -24.99 0.36 -14.05
N ASN A 142 -25.27 1.51 -13.42
CA ASN A 142 -25.14 2.82 -14.06
C ASN A 142 -23.82 3.53 -13.70
N SER A 143 -22.97 2.91 -12.87
CA SER A 143 -21.68 3.50 -12.51
C SER A 143 -20.72 3.53 -13.71
N PRO A 144 -20.00 4.63 -13.96
CA PRO A 144 -18.98 4.69 -15.01
C PRO A 144 -17.71 3.90 -14.65
N TYR A 145 -17.59 3.42 -13.40
CA TYR A 145 -16.41 2.69 -12.91
C TYR A 145 -16.56 1.17 -12.96
N ILE A 146 -17.62 0.63 -13.58
CA ILE A 146 -17.88 -0.83 -13.59
C ILE A 146 -16.66 -1.60 -14.10
N ASP A 147 -16.07 -1.15 -15.20
CA ASP A 147 -14.95 -1.83 -15.85
C ASP A 147 -13.61 -1.64 -15.12
N TRP A 148 -13.56 -0.86 -14.03
CA TRP A 148 -12.40 -0.81 -13.14
C TRP A 148 -12.30 -2.07 -12.26
N PHE A 149 -13.33 -2.92 -12.25
CA PHE A 149 -13.39 -4.17 -11.52
C PHE A 149 -14.01 -5.27 -12.39
N TYR A 150 -13.88 -6.52 -11.97
CA TYR A 150 -14.48 -7.65 -12.66
C TYR A 150 -15.86 -7.94 -12.09
N VAL A 151 -16.89 -7.18 -12.51
CA VAL A 151 -18.28 -7.37 -12.05
C VAL A 151 -18.98 -8.47 -12.83
N GLU A 152 -19.65 -9.39 -12.14
CA GLU A 152 -20.39 -10.49 -12.78
C GLU A 152 -21.91 -10.23 -12.82
N LYS A 153 -22.47 -9.69 -11.72
CA LYS A 153 -23.92 -9.53 -11.59
C LYS A 153 -24.31 -8.44 -10.60
N PHE A 154 -25.42 -7.75 -10.84
CA PHE A 154 -26.05 -6.83 -9.89
C PHE A 154 -27.27 -7.45 -9.16
N PRO A 155 -27.60 -6.98 -7.92
CA PRO A 155 -26.80 -6.06 -7.09
C PRO A 155 -25.56 -6.75 -6.52
N LEU A 156 -24.49 -5.97 -6.28
CA LEU A 156 -23.23 -6.49 -5.72
C LEU A 156 -23.44 -7.04 -4.29
N ARG A 157 -22.56 -7.96 -3.86
CA ARG A 157 -22.61 -8.61 -2.54
C ARG A 157 -21.35 -8.32 -1.68
N PRO A 158 -21.16 -7.09 -1.19
CA PRO A 158 -19.88 -6.67 -0.60
C PRO A 158 -19.68 -6.97 0.90
N TYR A 159 -20.68 -7.44 1.65
CA TYR A 159 -20.55 -7.63 3.12
C TYR A 159 -20.77 -9.06 3.63
N ASN A 160 -21.64 -9.84 2.97
CA ASN A 160 -22.13 -11.13 3.49
C ASN A 160 -21.91 -12.26 2.48
N SER A 161 -20.65 -12.55 2.15
CA SER A 161 -20.34 -13.72 1.32
C SER A 161 -20.29 -14.99 2.17
N THR A 162 -20.74 -16.09 1.57
CA THR A 162 -20.58 -17.45 2.13
C THR A 162 -20.20 -18.38 0.98
N LYS A 163 -19.72 -19.60 1.26
CA LYS A 163 -19.48 -20.59 0.20
C LYS A 163 -20.68 -20.84 -0.71
N ARG A 164 -21.91 -20.71 -0.19
CA ARG A 164 -23.17 -20.86 -0.97
C ARG A 164 -23.62 -19.57 -1.65
N ARG A 165 -23.05 -18.43 -1.26
CA ARG A 165 -23.38 -17.11 -1.76
C ARG A 165 -22.10 -16.28 -1.86
N PRO A 166 -21.19 -16.60 -2.80
CA PRO A 166 -19.92 -15.90 -2.95
C PRO A 166 -20.16 -14.44 -3.39
N PRO A 167 -19.10 -13.60 -3.36
CA PRO A 167 -19.08 -12.35 -4.10
C PRO A 167 -19.46 -12.60 -5.56
N ASN A 168 -20.10 -11.62 -6.19
CA ASN A 168 -20.52 -11.66 -7.60
C ASN A 168 -19.67 -10.67 -8.44
N TYR A 169 -18.40 -10.66 -8.12
CA TYR A 169 -17.31 -9.92 -8.73
C TYR A 169 -16.01 -10.59 -8.30
N ALA A 170 -14.93 -10.46 -9.08
CA ALA A 170 -13.65 -11.00 -8.67
C ALA A 170 -13.12 -10.26 -7.44
N ALA A 171 -12.74 -11.01 -6.41
CA ALA A 171 -12.20 -10.50 -5.17
C ALA A 171 -10.97 -11.30 -4.76
N TRP A 172 -10.03 -10.67 -4.06
CA TRP A 172 -8.84 -11.36 -3.59
C TRP A 172 -9.23 -12.46 -2.60
N TRP A 173 -8.94 -13.71 -2.96
CA TRP A 173 -9.31 -14.93 -2.23
C TRP A 173 -10.80 -14.99 -1.81
N ASP A 174 -11.69 -14.60 -2.72
CA ASP A 174 -13.14 -14.54 -2.49
C ASP A 174 -13.58 -13.66 -1.28
N ASN A 175 -12.67 -12.80 -0.79
CA ASN A 175 -12.97 -11.88 0.31
C ASN A 175 -13.77 -10.69 -0.23
N PRO A 176 -15.05 -10.52 0.13
CA PRO A 176 -15.90 -9.48 -0.42
C PRO A 176 -15.43 -8.07 -0.02
N ALA A 177 -14.57 -7.93 1.00
CA ALA A 177 -13.98 -6.65 1.35
C ALA A 177 -12.92 -6.17 0.35
N LEU A 178 -12.45 -7.04 -0.56
CA LEU A 178 -11.28 -6.81 -1.41
C LEU A 178 -11.55 -7.06 -2.90
N PRO A 179 -12.41 -6.26 -3.56
CA PRO A 179 -12.59 -6.31 -5.01
C PRO A 179 -11.26 -6.16 -5.77
N LYS A 180 -11.03 -7.05 -6.74
CA LYS A 180 -9.84 -7.01 -7.61
C LYS A 180 -9.97 -5.88 -8.63
N ILE A 181 -8.92 -5.07 -8.74
CA ILE A 181 -8.84 -3.99 -9.71
C ILE A 181 -8.52 -4.59 -11.08
N ASN A 182 -9.26 -4.16 -12.11
CA ASN A 182 -8.96 -4.50 -13.49
C ASN A 182 -7.85 -3.60 -14.04
N VAL A 183 -6.60 -4.04 -13.90
CA VAL A 183 -5.43 -3.29 -14.39
C VAL A 183 -5.36 -3.17 -15.92
N GLN A 184 -6.19 -3.89 -16.67
CA GLN A 184 -6.30 -3.71 -18.12
C GLN A 184 -7.17 -2.52 -18.50
N ASN A 185 -8.03 -2.03 -17.59
CA ASN A 185 -8.80 -0.82 -17.81
C ASN A 185 -7.85 0.39 -17.84
N PRO A 186 -7.82 1.20 -18.92
CA PRO A 186 -6.89 2.31 -19.03
C PRO A 186 -7.02 3.35 -17.90
N GLY A 187 -8.24 3.57 -17.39
CA GLY A 187 -8.49 4.50 -16.30
C GLY A 187 -7.96 3.99 -14.96
N ALA A 188 -8.23 2.73 -14.62
CA ALA A 188 -7.72 2.11 -13.39
C ALA A 188 -6.18 2.02 -13.42
N ARG A 189 -5.61 1.61 -14.56
CA ARG A 189 -4.17 1.55 -14.78
C ARG A 189 -3.51 2.91 -14.63
N ALA A 190 -4.03 3.93 -15.32
CA ALA A 190 -3.51 5.30 -15.23
C ALA A 190 -3.61 5.86 -13.80
N TYR A 191 -4.67 5.54 -13.07
CA TYR A 191 -4.81 5.92 -11.66
C TYR A 191 -3.71 5.27 -10.80
N LEU A 192 -3.50 3.96 -10.94
CA LEU A 192 -2.46 3.23 -10.19
C LEU A 192 -1.04 3.73 -10.53
N MET A 193 -0.75 4.04 -11.78
CA MET A 193 0.50 4.68 -12.19
C MET A 193 0.62 6.10 -11.60
N GLY A 194 -0.48 6.86 -11.56
CA GLY A 194 -0.55 8.15 -10.88
C GLY A 194 -0.19 8.07 -9.40
N VAL A 195 -0.71 7.07 -8.68
CA VAL A 195 -0.36 6.78 -7.28
C VAL A 195 1.13 6.48 -7.15
N ALA A 196 1.66 5.55 -7.95
CA ALA A 196 3.06 5.15 -7.89
C ALA A 196 4.02 6.33 -8.12
N LYS A 197 3.70 7.18 -9.10
CA LYS A 197 4.44 8.40 -9.42
C LYS A 197 4.35 9.44 -8.30
N HIS A 198 3.14 9.71 -7.82
CA HIS A 198 2.89 10.76 -6.83
C HIS A 198 3.75 10.60 -5.58
N TRP A 199 3.81 9.41 -5.00
CA TRP A 199 4.57 9.20 -3.76
C TRP A 199 6.08 9.12 -3.99
N LEU A 200 6.54 8.70 -5.17
CA LEU A 200 7.94 8.87 -5.57
C LEU A 200 8.32 10.35 -5.65
N GLU A 201 7.47 11.18 -6.26
CA GLU A 201 7.66 12.64 -6.30
C GLU A 201 7.55 13.27 -4.90
N PHE A 202 6.76 12.67 -4.00
CA PHE A 202 6.70 13.06 -2.59
C PHE A 202 8.02 12.75 -1.84
N GLY A 203 8.82 11.82 -2.35
CA GLY A 203 10.19 11.57 -1.88
C GLY A 203 10.41 10.22 -1.22
N ILE A 204 9.58 9.20 -1.47
CA ILE A 204 9.90 7.83 -1.04
C ILE A 204 11.04 7.24 -1.89
N ASP A 205 11.74 6.24 -1.36
CA ASP A 205 12.92 5.64 -1.99
C ASP A 205 12.61 4.33 -2.73
N GLY A 206 11.34 3.94 -2.78
CA GLY A 206 10.92 2.74 -3.49
C GLY A 206 9.56 2.21 -3.09
N TRP A 207 9.18 1.13 -3.76
CA TRP A 207 7.94 0.41 -3.56
C TRP A 207 8.20 -1.07 -3.26
N ARG A 208 7.56 -1.56 -2.20
CA ARG A 208 7.24 -2.98 -2.04
C ARG A 208 5.86 -3.19 -2.67
N VAL A 209 5.73 -4.15 -3.56
CA VAL A 209 4.49 -4.39 -4.30
C VAL A 209 3.82 -5.66 -3.80
N ASP A 210 2.58 -5.52 -3.35
CA ASP A 210 1.73 -6.57 -2.81
C ASP A 210 1.15 -7.46 -3.92
N VAL A 211 1.12 -8.77 -3.66
CA VAL A 211 0.38 -9.77 -4.47
C VAL A 211 0.67 -9.66 -5.97
N VAL A 212 1.96 -9.62 -6.33
CA VAL A 212 2.43 -9.42 -7.72
C VAL A 212 1.97 -10.56 -8.63
N GLU A 213 1.99 -11.80 -8.13
CA GLU A 213 1.69 -13.00 -8.92
C GLU A 213 0.24 -13.07 -9.45
N GLU A 214 -0.71 -12.36 -8.83
CA GLU A 214 -2.11 -12.39 -9.24
C GLU A 214 -2.49 -11.36 -10.31
N ILE A 215 -1.56 -10.49 -10.69
CA ILE A 215 -1.67 -9.66 -11.90
C ILE A 215 -0.80 -10.30 -12.98
N THR A 216 -1.46 -11.00 -13.90
CA THR A 216 -0.81 -11.76 -14.98
C THR A 216 -0.47 -10.92 -16.21
N ASP A 217 -0.75 -9.61 -16.19
CA ASP A 217 -0.41 -8.69 -17.28
C ASP A 217 1.00 -8.15 -17.06
N ASP A 218 2.00 -8.80 -17.67
CA ASP A 218 3.41 -8.38 -17.60
C ASP A 218 3.61 -6.92 -18.03
N SER A 219 2.78 -6.41 -18.96
CA SER A 219 2.91 -5.03 -19.43
C SER A 219 2.64 -4.01 -18.33
N PHE A 220 1.80 -4.35 -17.34
CA PHE A 220 1.54 -3.51 -16.16
C PHE A 220 2.82 -3.34 -15.34
N TRP A 221 3.55 -4.43 -15.11
CA TRP A 221 4.79 -4.43 -14.35
C TRP A 221 5.93 -3.75 -15.10
N GLN A 222 6.01 -3.93 -16.41
CA GLN A 222 6.98 -3.23 -17.27
C GLN A 222 6.73 -1.72 -17.28
N GLU A 223 5.47 -1.29 -17.37
CA GLU A 223 5.12 0.13 -17.26
C GLU A 223 5.43 0.68 -15.87
N LEU A 224 5.09 -0.05 -14.80
CA LEU A 224 5.42 0.36 -13.43
C LEU A 224 6.93 0.55 -13.28
N ARG A 225 7.75 -0.39 -13.75
CA ARG A 225 9.21 -0.26 -13.73
C ARG A 225 9.66 0.98 -14.48
N GLN A 226 9.19 1.15 -15.72
CA GLN A 226 9.61 2.27 -16.57
C GLN A 226 9.27 3.59 -15.90
N LEU A 227 8.06 3.72 -15.34
CA LEU A 227 7.62 4.88 -14.58
C LEU A 227 8.52 5.14 -13.37
N VAL A 228 8.69 4.13 -12.50
CA VAL A 228 9.49 4.22 -11.27
C VAL A 228 10.91 4.66 -11.60
N LYS A 229 11.56 4.01 -12.58
CA LYS A 229 12.94 4.29 -12.98
C LYS A 229 13.10 5.62 -13.72
N THR A 230 12.07 6.09 -14.44
CA THR A 230 12.09 7.41 -15.07
C THR A 230 11.92 8.53 -14.02
N THR A 231 11.04 8.33 -13.03
CA THR A 231 10.80 9.30 -11.96
C THR A 231 11.97 9.37 -10.99
N TYR A 232 12.49 8.22 -10.55
CA TYR A 232 13.65 8.15 -9.66
C TYR A 232 14.50 6.90 -9.97
N PRO A 233 15.62 7.02 -10.70
CA PRO A 233 16.43 5.87 -11.12
C PRO A 233 16.90 4.96 -9.98
N GLU A 234 17.20 5.55 -8.82
CA GLU A 234 17.64 4.85 -7.61
C GLU A 234 16.48 4.28 -6.77
N ALA A 235 15.22 4.46 -7.17
CA ALA A 235 14.08 3.88 -6.48
C ALA A 235 14.17 2.35 -6.48
N TYR A 236 13.97 1.73 -5.32
CA TYR A 236 13.93 0.28 -5.20
C TYR A 236 12.52 -0.25 -5.52
N LEU A 237 12.42 -1.34 -6.26
CA LEU A 237 11.15 -2.00 -6.58
C LEU A 237 11.28 -3.47 -6.16
N VAL A 238 10.49 -3.90 -5.18
CA VAL A 238 10.54 -5.27 -4.65
C VAL A 238 9.15 -5.90 -4.72
N ALA A 239 9.08 -7.11 -5.27
CA ALA A 239 7.86 -7.87 -5.40
C ALA A 239 7.65 -8.81 -4.19
N GLU A 240 6.42 -8.88 -3.69
CA GLU A 240 6.00 -9.99 -2.84
C GLU A 240 5.69 -11.22 -3.71
N ILE A 241 6.62 -12.18 -3.73
CA ILE A 241 6.46 -13.49 -4.39
C ILE A 241 7.06 -14.54 -3.47
N TRP A 242 6.28 -15.56 -3.12
CA TRP A 242 6.65 -16.59 -2.13
C TRP A 242 7.26 -17.85 -2.75
N HIS A 243 7.39 -17.86 -4.07
CA HIS A 243 7.95 -18.96 -4.86
C HIS A 243 9.05 -18.46 -5.81
N GLU A 244 9.49 -19.33 -6.73
CA GLU A 244 10.50 -18.97 -7.72
C GLU A 244 10.04 -17.78 -8.59
N ALA A 245 10.85 -16.72 -8.65
CA ALA A 245 10.47 -15.44 -9.24
C ALA A 245 11.26 -15.03 -10.49
N LYS A 246 11.97 -15.96 -11.17
CA LYS A 246 12.82 -15.62 -12.33
C LYS A 246 12.04 -14.97 -13.46
N HIS A 247 10.74 -15.24 -13.57
CA HIS A 247 9.89 -14.60 -14.58
C HIS A 247 9.94 -13.07 -14.48
N TRP A 248 9.88 -12.53 -13.25
CA TRP A 248 9.82 -11.10 -12.94
C TRP A 248 11.20 -10.42 -12.79
N LEU A 249 12.27 -11.20 -12.62
CA LEU A 249 13.63 -10.72 -12.33
C LEU A 249 14.54 -10.67 -13.57
N LYS A 250 13.97 -10.45 -14.76
CA LYS A 250 14.72 -10.38 -16.03
C LYS A 250 15.28 -8.98 -16.34
N GLY A 251 15.01 -8.00 -15.46
CA GLY A 251 15.47 -6.61 -15.57
C GLY A 251 14.47 -5.65 -16.22
N ASP A 252 13.29 -6.12 -16.63
CA ASP A 252 12.21 -5.35 -17.25
C ASP A 252 10.98 -5.15 -16.36
N MET A 253 10.86 -5.87 -15.25
CA MET A 253 9.82 -5.68 -14.22
C MET A 253 10.45 -5.28 -12.87
N PHE A 254 10.93 -6.23 -12.08
CA PHE A 254 11.51 -5.98 -10.76
C PHE A 254 13.05 -6.01 -10.83
#